data_AF-A0A423SGR9-F1
#
_entry.id   AF-A0A423SGR9-F1
#
_cell.length_a   1.000
_cell.length_b   1.000
_cell.length_c   1.000
_cell.angle_alpha   90.00
_cell.angle_beta   90.00
_cell.angle_gamma   90.00
#
_symmetry.space_group_name_H-M   'P 1'
#
loop_
_entity.id
_entity.type
_entity.pdbx_description
1 polymer ?
#
loop_
_entity_poly.entity_id
_entity_poly.type
_entity_poly.pdbx_seq_one_letter_code
_entity_poly.pdbx_strand_id
1 'polypeptide(L)'
;MWNHAEENEYDMPDIVGGDGDPVSDNLEGGGDGKDLKSAVNLCQESSTSLMTTVSSLRAQLPGKRGDASQKAGSGRQQREWGQIGPLTLQVLSEALGEQHPHLPALTNANALETCAHVTDLSLQFKGLGSLDFMWMFRVLTKLELSNNSITVIRGLEKLTRLTWLDLSFNQKELSLSDRTHKSDQLLAAAIRSTTGDACSLLEVLALHNNQLDRVDRRSLLALSKLQVLTLANNSISDIKDVRSLRVLEELASVTLAGNPMCDSRYPNFVLAHLPRLAYLDQRRVTPAAHAEAALQYKSEVSVVEAQEEKGKVKEREAAEARKSQEEHRRAGVLALNDGSLFTRMFRGDKDMGVLLQLQGIHPVMTKYRDQFNAVCMKVFNAGLAHEEQRQSELALLHDALHLAKRDADSYARG
;
A
#
# COMPACT_ATOMS: atom_id res chain seq x y z
N MET A 1 32.06 27.12 33.16
CA MET A 1 32.94 27.83 32.23
C MET A 1 33.52 26.82 31.24
N TRP A 2 32.84 26.62 30.12
CA TRP A 2 33.41 26.00 28.91
C TRP A 2 32.72 26.73 27.74
N ASN A 3 33.36 27.83 27.33
CA ASN A 3 33.07 28.56 26.11
C ASN A 3 34.25 28.35 25.15
N HIS A 4 33.90 28.19 23.88
CA HIS A 4 34.69 28.43 22.67
C HIS A 4 35.87 27.51 22.30
N ALA A 5 35.68 26.86 21.16
CA ALA A 5 36.60 26.56 20.04
C ALA A 5 35.90 25.41 19.26
N GLU A 6 35.68 25.42 17.96
CA GLU A 6 36.37 26.05 16.84
C GLU A 6 35.43 26.10 15.61
N GLU A 7 35.61 27.16 14.83
CA GLU A 7 35.07 27.38 13.49
C GLU A 7 35.74 26.41 12.50
N ASN A 8 35.00 25.90 11.53
CA ASN A 8 35.57 25.36 10.30
C ASN A 8 34.77 25.89 9.11
N GLU A 9 35.31 26.98 8.54
CA GLU A 9 35.08 27.49 7.20
C GLU A 9 35.41 26.38 6.18
N TYR A 10 34.45 26.06 5.30
CA TYR A 10 34.69 25.24 4.11
C TYR A 10 34.71 26.16 2.90
N ASP A 11 35.91 26.35 2.35
CA ASP A 11 36.18 27.01 1.08
C ASP A 11 35.41 26.35 -0.08
N MET A 12 34.61 27.14 -0.79
CA MET A 12 34.13 26.81 -2.13
C MET A 12 35.07 27.42 -3.17
N PRO A 13 35.47 26.70 -4.23
CA PRO A 13 36.14 27.32 -5.36
C PRO A 13 35.12 27.93 -6.34
N ASP A 14 35.37 29.20 -6.67
CA ASP A 14 34.76 29.95 -7.77
C ASP A 14 35.02 29.29 -9.14
N ILE A 15 33.97 29.16 -9.95
CA ILE A 15 34.09 29.03 -11.41
C ILE A 15 33.23 30.11 -12.06
N VAL A 16 33.93 31.01 -12.75
CA VAL A 16 33.40 32.17 -13.48
C VAL A 16 32.79 31.75 -14.82
N GLY A 17 31.55 32.20 -15.05
CA GLY A 17 31.09 32.90 -16.27
C GLY A 17 31.15 32.21 -17.64
N GLY A 18 29.97 31.97 -18.21
CA GLY A 18 29.79 31.75 -19.66
C GLY A 18 28.33 31.95 -20.06
N ASP A 19 28.03 33.14 -20.59
CA ASP A 19 26.77 33.48 -21.26
C ASP A 19 26.52 32.58 -22.49
N GLY A 20 25.27 32.15 -22.66
CA GLY A 20 24.80 31.42 -23.83
C GLY A 20 23.27 31.26 -23.83
N ASP A 21 22.65 31.89 -24.82
CA ASP A 21 21.22 32.03 -25.13
C ASP A 21 20.33 30.76 -25.11
N PRO A 22 18.97 30.91 -25.12
CA PRO A 22 18.03 29.88 -24.69
C PRO A 22 17.80 28.83 -25.78
N VAL A 23 18.11 27.57 -25.46
CA VAL A 23 17.69 26.42 -26.28
C VAL A 23 16.27 26.05 -25.88
N SER A 24 15.36 26.34 -26.81
CA SER A 24 14.08 25.67 -26.96
C SER A 24 14.26 24.17 -26.96
N ASP A 25 13.74 23.45 -25.97
CA ASP A 25 13.62 22.01 -26.05
C ASP A 25 12.24 21.49 -25.67
N ASN A 26 11.65 20.88 -26.70
CA ASN A 26 10.56 19.93 -26.68
C ASN A 26 10.74 18.90 -25.56
N LEU A 27 9.80 18.89 -24.61
CA LEU A 27 9.57 17.73 -23.75
C LEU A 27 8.17 17.17 -24.05
N GLU A 28 8.04 16.59 -25.24
CA GLU A 28 7.19 15.41 -25.40
C GLU A 28 7.96 14.21 -24.82
N GLY A 29 7.88 14.05 -23.49
CA GLY A 29 8.25 12.80 -22.83
C GLY A 29 7.21 11.73 -23.17
N GLY A 30 7.53 10.91 -24.17
CA GLY A 30 6.74 9.75 -24.61
C GLY A 30 6.94 8.54 -23.68
N GLY A 31 5.87 7.78 -23.48
CA GLY A 31 5.82 6.57 -22.65
C GLY A 31 4.66 6.64 -21.67
N ASP A 32 4.97 7.01 -20.43
CA ASP A 32 4.06 6.85 -19.27
C ASP A 32 2.81 7.74 -19.32
N GLY A 33 2.89 8.90 -19.98
CA GLY A 33 1.79 9.86 -20.05
C GLY A 33 0.61 9.41 -20.92
N LYS A 34 0.81 8.45 -21.84
CA LYS A 34 -0.27 7.86 -22.65
C LYS A 34 -0.98 6.75 -21.88
N ASP A 35 -0.24 5.94 -21.13
CA ASP A 35 -0.78 4.84 -20.32
C ASP A 35 -1.55 5.35 -19.11
N LEU A 36 -1.10 6.44 -18.49
CA LEU A 36 -1.84 7.06 -17.38
C LEU A 36 -3.15 7.71 -17.87
N LYS A 37 -3.14 8.37 -19.03
CA LYS A 37 -4.36 8.96 -19.63
C LYS A 37 -5.34 7.88 -20.07
N SER A 38 -4.86 6.79 -20.68
CA SER A 38 -5.71 5.67 -21.08
C SER A 38 -6.29 4.95 -19.86
N ALA A 39 -5.51 4.73 -18.79
CA ALA A 39 -5.98 4.16 -17.53
C ALA A 39 -7.06 5.02 -16.86
N VAL A 40 -6.86 6.34 -16.80
CA VAL A 40 -7.84 7.30 -16.28
C VAL A 40 -9.12 7.28 -17.12
N ASN A 41 -9.00 7.25 -18.45
CA ASN A 41 -10.15 7.16 -19.36
C ASN A 41 -10.88 5.82 -19.26
N LEU A 42 -10.17 4.69 -19.10
CA LEU A 42 -10.76 3.34 -18.94
C LEU A 42 -11.55 3.21 -17.63
N CYS A 43 -11.03 3.75 -16.52
CA CYS A 43 -11.81 3.86 -15.28
C CYS A 43 -13.08 4.70 -15.47
N GLN A 44 -13.06 5.67 -16.40
CA GLN A 44 -14.17 6.56 -16.69
C GLN A 44 -15.17 6.00 -17.70
N GLU A 45 -14.76 5.17 -18.67
CA GLU A 45 -15.66 4.45 -19.58
C GLU A 45 -16.57 3.49 -18.80
N SER A 46 -16.02 2.79 -17.80
CA SER A 46 -16.80 2.00 -16.83
C SER A 46 -17.87 2.85 -16.14
N SER A 47 -17.53 4.09 -15.73
CA SER A 47 -18.41 5.02 -15.00
C SER A 47 -19.44 5.75 -15.88
N THR A 48 -19.08 6.17 -17.09
CA THR A 48 -19.93 6.94 -18.01
C THR A 48 -20.88 6.06 -18.81
N SER A 49 -20.45 4.86 -19.22
CA SER A 49 -21.33 3.85 -19.80
C SER A 49 -22.47 3.50 -18.83
N LEU A 50 -22.17 3.44 -17.53
CA LEU A 50 -23.14 3.27 -16.45
C LEU A 50 -24.09 4.45 -16.27
N MET A 51 -23.59 5.69 -16.22
CA MET A 51 -24.47 6.87 -16.12
C MET A 51 -25.40 7.00 -17.33
N THR A 52 -24.94 6.64 -18.52
CA THR A 52 -25.74 6.68 -19.76
C THR A 52 -26.77 5.55 -19.80
N THR A 53 -26.40 4.35 -19.35
CA THR A 53 -27.28 3.18 -19.29
C THR A 53 -28.34 3.34 -18.18
N VAL A 54 -27.95 3.81 -17.00
CA VAL A 54 -28.86 4.11 -15.88
C VAL A 54 -29.76 5.30 -16.21
N SER A 55 -29.26 6.34 -16.88
CA SER A 55 -30.10 7.47 -17.32
C SER A 55 -31.06 7.06 -18.44
N SER A 56 -30.65 6.18 -19.36
CA SER A 56 -31.54 5.62 -20.38
C SER A 56 -32.62 4.72 -19.78
N LEU A 57 -32.29 3.90 -18.78
CA LEU A 57 -33.27 3.11 -18.02
C LEU A 57 -34.21 3.99 -17.17
N ARG A 58 -33.71 5.11 -16.63
CA ARG A 58 -34.50 6.07 -15.85
C ARG A 58 -35.42 6.94 -16.73
N ALA A 59 -35.01 7.26 -17.95
CA ALA A 59 -35.80 8.01 -18.94
C ALA A 59 -36.93 7.18 -19.57
N GLN A 60 -36.85 5.84 -19.52
CA GLN A 60 -37.88 4.93 -20.01
C GLN A 60 -39.00 4.65 -18.98
N LEU A 61 -38.91 5.19 -17.76
CA LEU A 61 -39.97 5.07 -16.75
C LEU A 61 -40.94 6.27 -16.87
N PRO A 62 -42.23 6.06 -17.22
CA PRO A 62 -43.17 7.18 -17.33
C PRO A 62 -43.50 7.75 -15.95
N GLY A 63 -43.26 9.05 -15.79
CA GLY A 63 -43.66 9.81 -14.60
C GLY A 63 -45.19 9.87 -14.47
N LYS A 64 -45.70 9.56 -13.29
CA LYS A 64 -47.08 9.93 -12.90
C LYS A 64 -47.05 10.76 -11.63
N ARG A 65 -47.29 12.06 -11.80
CA ARG A 65 -47.97 12.91 -10.82
C ARG A 65 -49.44 12.47 -10.75
N GLY A 66 -50.03 12.50 -9.55
CA GLY A 66 -51.50 12.48 -9.37
C GLY A 66 -51.99 11.52 -8.29
N ASP A 67 -52.69 12.08 -7.30
CA ASP A 67 -53.52 11.44 -6.27
C ASP A 67 -54.44 10.33 -6.80
N ALA A 68 -54.62 9.25 -6.01
CA ALA A 68 -55.92 8.69 -5.60
C ALA A 68 -55.78 7.25 -5.07
N SER A 69 -56.42 7.01 -3.92
CA SER A 69 -56.70 5.73 -3.29
C SER A 69 -57.32 4.68 -4.23
N GLN A 70 -56.80 3.44 -4.25
CA GLN A 70 -57.53 2.18 -4.02
C GLN A 70 -56.73 0.95 -4.45
N LYS A 71 -56.94 -0.13 -3.69
CA LYS A 71 -56.42 -1.49 -3.85
C LYS A 71 -56.70 -2.06 -5.26
N ALA A 72 -55.66 -2.58 -5.91
CA ALA A 72 -55.73 -3.76 -6.76
C ALA A 72 -54.31 -4.28 -7.01
N GLY A 73 -54.10 -5.57 -6.75
CA GLY A 73 -52.83 -6.24 -7.02
C GLY A 73 -52.54 -6.27 -8.51
N SER A 74 -51.37 -5.77 -8.89
CA SER A 74 -50.72 -6.13 -10.16
C SER A 74 -49.23 -6.18 -9.90
N GLY A 75 -48.64 -7.36 -10.08
CA GLY A 75 -47.22 -7.61 -9.87
C GLY A 75 -46.37 -6.60 -10.63
N ARG A 76 -45.70 -5.72 -9.90
CA ARG A 76 -44.46 -5.11 -10.36
C ARG A 76 -43.45 -6.25 -10.41
N GLN A 77 -43.13 -6.74 -11.61
CA GLN A 77 -41.86 -7.43 -11.82
C GLN A 77 -40.75 -6.39 -11.66
N GLN A 78 -40.41 -6.13 -10.40
CA GLN A 78 -39.07 -5.77 -10.01
C GLN A 78 -38.22 -6.93 -10.52
N ARG A 79 -37.36 -6.70 -11.52
CA ARG A 79 -36.32 -7.68 -11.85
C ARG A 79 -35.51 -7.82 -10.57
N GLU A 80 -35.77 -8.88 -9.81
CA GLU A 80 -34.98 -9.27 -8.65
C GLU A 80 -33.57 -9.49 -9.19
N TRP A 81 -32.69 -8.53 -8.91
CA TRP A 81 -31.26 -8.72 -9.06
C TRP A 81 -30.95 -10.00 -8.29
N GLY A 82 -30.32 -10.97 -8.95
CA GLY A 82 -30.10 -12.31 -8.41
C GLY A 82 -29.64 -12.29 -6.96
N GLN A 83 -30.02 -13.32 -6.20
CA GLN A 83 -29.61 -13.46 -4.80
C GLN A 83 -28.12 -13.15 -4.65
N ILE A 84 -27.78 -12.26 -3.71
CA ILE A 84 -26.38 -11.97 -3.41
C ILE A 84 -25.72 -13.30 -3.02
N GLY A 85 -24.70 -13.69 -3.75
CA GLY A 85 -24.10 -15.01 -3.61
C GLY A 85 -22.57 -14.96 -3.61
N PRO A 86 -21.90 -16.01 -3.12
CA PRO A 86 -20.47 -16.16 -3.29
C PRO A 86 -20.12 -16.32 -4.77
N LEU A 87 -18.88 -15.98 -5.14
CA LEU A 87 -18.34 -16.35 -6.44
C LEU A 87 -18.31 -17.88 -6.55
N THR A 88 -19.12 -18.44 -7.45
CA THR A 88 -19.17 -19.88 -7.71
C THR A 88 -18.39 -20.24 -8.98
N LEU A 89 -17.98 -21.52 -9.10
CA LEU A 89 -17.37 -22.02 -10.33
C LEU A 89 -18.29 -21.90 -11.54
N GLN A 90 -19.61 -21.91 -11.35
CA GLN A 90 -20.56 -21.68 -12.44
C GLN A 90 -20.47 -20.24 -12.96
N VAL A 91 -20.51 -19.24 -12.07
CA VAL A 91 -20.36 -17.83 -12.45
C VAL A 91 -19.01 -17.57 -13.13
N LEU A 92 -17.95 -18.22 -12.63
CA LEU A 92 -16.63 -18.17 -13.26
C LEU A 92 -16.61 -18.82 -14.64
N SER A 93 -17.22 -20.00 -14.80
CA SER A 93 -17.30 -20.70 -16.08
C SER A 93 -18.04 -19.88 -17.13
N GLU A 94 -19.16 -19.26 -16.75
CA GLU A 94 -19.92 -18.36 -17.61
C GLU A 94 -19.10 -17.13 -18.00
N ALA A 95 -18.48 -16.45 -17.03
CA ALA A 95 -17.68 -15.25 -17.29
C ALA A 95 -16.45 -15.55 -18.17
N LEU A 96 -15.75 -16.66 -17.92
CA LEU A 96 -14.60 -17.08 -18.72
C LEU A 96 -15.03 -17.54 -20.12
N GLY A 97 -16.16 -18.21 -20.26
CA GLY A 97 -16.69 -18.59 -21.58
C GLY A 97 -17.08 -17.38 -22.44
N GLU A 98 -17.63 -16.33 -21.81
CA GLU A 98 -17.99 -15.07 -22.48
C GLU A 98 -16.75 -14.25 -22.88
N GLN A 99 -15.74 -14.16 -22.01
CA GLN A 99 -14.59 -13.26 -22.17
C GLN A 99 -13.39 -13.90 -22.86
N HIS A 100 -13.22 -15.21 -22.66
CA HIS A 100 -12.11 -16.00 -23.17
C HIS A 100 -12.62 -17.23 -23.93
N PRO A 101 -13.30 -17.05 -25.07
CA PRO A 101 -13.94 -18.15 -25.81
C PRO A 101 -12.96 -19.19 -26.37
N HIS A 102 -11.67 -18.89 -26.35
CA HIS A 102 -10.58 -19.79 -26.74
C HIS A 102 -10.19 -20.78 -25.64
N LEU A 103 -10.59 -20.53 -24.39
CA LEU A 103 -10.33 -21.41 -23.26
C LEU A 103 -11.35 -22.56 -23.22
N PRO A 104 -10.94 -23.75 -22.75
CA PRO A 104 -11.88 -24.84 -22.55
C PRO A 104 -12.92 -24.47 -21.48
N ALA A 105 -14.12 -25.02 -21.60
CA ALA A 105 -15.16 -24.84 -20.59
C ALA A 105 -14.63 -25.22 -19.20
N LEU A 106 -14.85 -24.34 -18.23
CA LEU A 106 -14.32 -24.51 -16.88
C LEU A 106 -15.04 -25.67 -16.18
N THR A 107 -14.27 -26.65 -15.74
CA THR A 107 -14.69 -27.80 -14.95
C THR A 107 -13.76 -27.97 -13.76
N ASN A 108 -14.20 -28.61 -12.67
CA ASN A 108 -13.36 -28.81 -11.48
C ASN A 108 -11.99 -29.45 -11.79
N ALA A 109 -11.90 -30.26 -12.86
CA ALA A 109 -10.68 -30.95 -13.24
C ALA A 109 -9.65 -30.04 -13.95
N ASN A 110 -10.10 -29.09 -14.78
CA ASN A 110 -9.22 -28.20 -15.55
C ASN A 110 -9.14 -26.78 -15.00
N ALA A 111 -9.84 -26.48 -13.90
CA ALA A 111 -10.03 -25.11 -13.45
C ALA A 111 -8.71 -24.43 -13.06
N LEU A 112 -7.78 -25.16 -12.44
CA LEU A 112 -6.49 -24.60 -12.05
C LEU A 112 -5.59 -24.28 -13.26
N GLU A 113 -5.57 -25.15 -14.26
CA GLU A 113 -4.80 -24.96 -15.50
C GLU A 113 -5.38 -23.83 -16.34
N THR A 114 -6.70 -23.82 -16.53
CA THR A 114 -7.40 -22.81 -17.31
C THR A 114 -7.25 -21.42 -16.71
N CYS A 115 -7.47 -21.27 -15.39
CA CYS A 115 -7.35 -19.98 -14.71
C CYS A 115 -5.90 -19.50 -14.55
N ALA A 116 -4.90 -20.39 -14.65
CA ALA A 116 -3.49 -20.03 -14.51
C ALA A 116 -2.95 -19.20 -15.68
N HIS A 117 -3.68 -19.12 -16.79
CA HIS A 117 -3.30 -18.34 -17.98
C HIS A 117 -4.10 -17.04 -18.16
N VAL A 118 -5.13 -16.83 -17.35
CA VAL A 118 -6.02 -15.66 -17.48
C VAL A 118 -5.33 -14.43 -16.87
N THR A 119 -5.13 -13.40 -17.70
CA THR A 119 -4.52 -12.11 -17.31
C THR A 119 -5.58 -11.06 -16.96
N ASP A 120 -6.75 -11.12 -17.60
CA ASP A 120 -7.81 -10.13 -17.46
C ASP A 120 -9.13 -10.83 -17.15
N LEU A 121 -9.82 -10.40 -16.09
CA LEU A 121 -11.10 -10.99 -15.68
C LEU A 121 -12.09 -9.90 -15.28
N SER A 122 -13.26 -9.94 -15.90
CA SER A 122 -14.39 -9.07 -15.58
C SER A 122 -15.51 -9.86 -14.92
N LEU A 123 -15.94 -9.45 -13.74
CA LEU A 123 -17.06 -10.04 -13.00
C LEU A 123 -18.07 -8.96 -12.62
N GLN A 124 -18.25 -7.97 -13.50
CA GLN A 124 -19.19 -6.88 -13.27
C GLN A 124 -20.64 -7.39 -13.23
N PHE A 125 -21.47 -6.77 -12.40
CA PHE A 125 -22.91 -7.05 -12.31
C PHE A 125 -23.30 -8.51 -12.00
N LYS A 126 -22.42 -9.28 -11.36
CA LYS A 126 -22.67 -10.68 -11.00
C LYS A 126 -23.33 -10.86 -9.62
N GLY A 127 -23.60 -9.76 -8.90
CA GLY A 127 -24.26 -9.81 -7.58
C GLY A 127 -23.39 -10.46 -6.49
N LEU A 128 -22.06 -10.41 -6.64
CA LEU A 128 -21.13 -11.11 -5.76
C LEU A 128 -21.10 -10.49 -4.36
N GLY A 129 -21.14 -11.33 -3.32
CA GLY A 129 -20.98 -10.96 -1.91
C GLY A 129 -19.62 -11.34 -1.33
N SER A 130 -19.02 -12.43 -1.81
CA SER A 130 -17.68 -12.90 -1.45
C SER A 130 -16.89 -13.35 -2.69
N LEU A 131 -15.57 -13.27 -2.59
CA LEU A 131 -14.63 -13.64 -3.65
C LEU A 131 -13.92 -14.95 -3.28
N ASP A 132 -14.54 -16.06 -3.64
CA ASP A 132 -13.94 -17.39 -3.51
C ASP A 132 -13.19 -17.76 -4.81
N PHE A 133 -12.30 -18.75 -4.78
CA PHE A 133 -11.54 -19.25 -5.94
C PHE A 133 -10.50 -18.30 -6.59
N MET A 134 -10.35 -17.06 -6.10
CA MET A 134 -9.40 -16.10 -6.68
C MET A 134 -7.94 -16.55 -6.66
N TRP A 135 -7.59 -17.45 -5.73
CA TRP A 135 -6.26 -18.05 -5.63
C TRP A 135 -5.82 -18.86 -6.86
N MET A 136 -6.74 -19.21 -7.76
CA MET A 136 -6.45 -19.95 -8.99
C MET A 136 -5.82 -19.07 -10.07
N PHE A 137 -6.04 -17.75 -10.01
CA PHE A 137 -5.63 -16.80 -11.03
C PHE A 137 -4.22 -16.22 -10.74
N ARG A 138 -3.19 -17.05 -10.94
CA ARG A 138 -1.81 -16.73 -10.54
C ARG A 138 -1.14 -15.63 -11.36
N VAL A 139 -1.65 -15.34 -12.56
CA VAL A 139 -1.05 -14.36 -13.49
C VAL A 139 -1.96 -13.17 -13.79
N LEU A 140 -3.06 -13.04 -13.04
CA LEU A 140 -4.04 -11.98 -13.26
C LEU A 140 -3.42 -10.61 -13.05
N THR A 141 -3.53 -9.76 -14.06
CA THR A 141 -3.06 -8.37 -14.07
C THR A 141 -4.22 -7.40 -13.92
N LYS A 142 -5.40 -7.72 -14.46
CA LYS A 142 -6.58 -6.85 -14.43
C LYS A 142 -7.80 -7.57 -13.87
N LEU A 143 -8.43 -6.96 -12.86
CA LEU A 143 -9.65 -7.49 -12.23
C LEU A 143 -10.74 -6.42 -12.09
N GLU A 144 -11.87 -6.63 -12.78
CA GLU A 144 -13.05 -5.77 -12.71
C GLU A 144 -14.14 -6.42 -11.85
N LEU A 145 -14.43 -5.83 -10.70
CA LEU A 145 -15.44 -6.28 -9.75
C LEU A 145 -16.53 -5.22 -9.52
N SER A 146 -16.67 -4.26 -10.44
CA SER A 146 -17.62 -3.17 -10.28
C SER A 146 -19.07 -3.64 -10.27
N ASN A 147 -19.95 -2.89 -9.60
CA ASN A 147 -21.39 -3.17 -9.56
C ASN A 147 -21.77 -4.53 -8.97
N ASN A 148 -21.03 -4.97 -7.95
CA ASN A 148 -21.40 -6.13 -7.14
C ASN A 148 -21.92 -5.69 -5.76
N SER A 149 -22.06 -6.62 -4.84
CA SER A 149 -22.46 -6.36 -3.45
C SER A 149 -21.40 -6.86 -2.48
N ILE A 150 -20.13 -6.73 -2.88
CA ILE A 150 -18.99 -7.26 -2.13
C ILE A 150 -18.83 -6.41 -0.88
N THR A 151 -18.98 -7.03 0.29
CA THR A 151 -18.84 -6.34 1.59
C THR A 151 -17.54 -6.68 2.29
N VAL A 152 -16.92 -7.81 1.94
CA VAL A 152 -15.66 -8.28 2.50
C VAL A 152 -14.81 -8.82 1.36
N ILE A 153 -13.66 -8.19 1.14
CA ILE A 153 -12.69 -8.62 0.13
C ILE A 153 -11.72 -9.57 0.81
N ARG A 154 -11.72 -10.83 0.36
CA ARG A 154 -10.80 -11.90 0.77
C ARG A 154 -10.31 -12.62 -0.48
N GLY A 155 -9.19 -13.30 -0.38
CA GLY A 155 -8.70 -14.16 -1.45
C GLY A 155 -7.89 -13.45 -2.55
N LEU A 156 -7.69 -12.12 -2.48
CA LEU A 156 -6.81 -11.40 -3.41
C LEU A 156 -5.32 -11.54 -3.05
N GLU A 157 -5.00 -12.09 -1.87
CA GLU A 157 -3.63 -12.28 -1.36
C GLU A 157 -2.72 -13.17 -2.24
N LYS A 158 -3.27 -13.81 -3.28
CA LYS A 158 -2.50 -14.67 -4.20
C LYS A 158 -2.33 -14.04 -5.59
N LEU A 159 -2.94 -12.88 -5.84
CA LEU A 159 -2.90 -12.18 -7.13
C LEU A 159 -1.63 -11.32 -7.25
N THR A 160 -0.46 -11.96 -7.16
CA THR A 160 0.88 -11.33 -7.08
C THR A 160 1.25 -10.39 -8.22
N ARG A 161 0.51 -10.45 -9.34
CA ARG A 161 0.76 -9.69 -10.57
C ARG A 161 -0.31 -8.64 -10.87
N LEU A 162 -1.26 -8.43 -9.96
CA LEU A 162 -2.37 -7.52 -10.20
C LEU A 162 -1.87 -6.07 -10.28
N THR A 163 -2.09 -5.43 -11.43
CA THR A 163 -1.74 -4.02 -11.69
C THR A 163 -2.98 -3.13 -11.71
N TRP A 164 -4.15 -3.69 -12.00
CA TRP A 164 -5.39 -2.93 -12.14
C TRP A 164 -6.56 -3.62 -11.41
N LEU A 165 -7.23 -2.89 -10.53
CA LEU A 165 -8.35 -3.38 -9.74
C LEU A 165 -9.49 -2.36 -9.67
N ASP A 166 -10.69 -2.76 -10.08
CA ASP A 166 -11.90 -1.96 -9.95
C ASP A 166 -12.89 -2.61 -9.00
N LEU A 167 -13.13 -1.93 -7.88
CA LEU A 167 -14.07 -2.28 -6.82
C LEU A 167 -15.16 -1.20 -6.67
N SER A 168 -15.38 -0.40 -7.71
CA SER A 168 -16.40 0.64 -7.70
C SER A 168 -17.83 0.09 -7.61
N PHE A 169 -18.75 0.92 -7.12
CA PHE A 169 -20.18 0.57 -7.08
C PHE A 169 -20.48 -0.76 -6.35
N ASN A 170 -19.71 -1.12 -5.31
CA ASN A 170 -19.89 -2.39 -4.59
C ASN A 170 -20.92 -2.32 -3.46
N GLN A 171 -21.91 -1.45 -3.62
CA GLN A 171 -22.84 -1.10 -2.56
C GLN A 171 -24.28 -1.48 -2.88
N LYS A 172 -24.95 -2.11 -1.89
CA LYS A 172 -26.40 -1.97 -1.70
C LYS A 172 -26.70 -0.95 -0.60
N GLU A 173 -27.74 -0.18 -0.86
CA GLU A 173 -28.49 0.70 0.05
C GLU A 173 -28.60 0.11 1.48
N LEU A 174 -27.62 0.42 2.34
CA LEU A 174 -27.68 0.11 3.76
C LEU A 174 -28.58 1.15 4.43
N SER A 175 -29.66 0.66 5.03
CA SER A 175 -30.54 1.41 5.90
C SER A 175 -29.71 2.17 6.95
N LEU A 176 -30.18 3.36 7.34
CA LEU A 176 -29.47 4.40 8.10
C LEU A 176 -28.88 3.95 9.47
N SER A 177 -29.11 2.72 9.92
CA SER A 177 -28.81 2.25 11.27
C SER A 177 -27.48 1.49 11.46
N ASP A 178 -26.74 1.12 10.40
CA ASP A 178 -25.52 0.27 10.52
C ASP A 178 -24.23 0.97 9.98
N ARG A 179 -24.21 2.30 10.08
CA ARG A 179 -23.33 3.21 9.31
C ARG A 179 -21.85 3.26 9.71
N THR A 180 -21.42 2.69 10.84
CA THR A 180 -20.13 3.09 11.45
C THR A 180 -19.02 2.04 11.45
N HIS A 181 -19.26 0.82 10.97
CA HIS A 181 -18.24 -0.25 11.03
C HIS A 181 -17.93 -0.95 9.70
N LYS A 182 -18.78 -0.80 8.68
CA LYS A 182 -18.66 -1.56 7.42
C LYS A 182 -17.87 -0.83 6.32
N SER A 183 -17.85 0.50 6.34
CA SER A 183 -17.13 1.35 5.39
C SER A 183 -15.62 1.28 5.56
N ASP A 184 -15.12 1.44 6.79
CA ASP A 184 -13.72 1.26 7.16
C ASP A 184 -13.21 -0.13 6.77
N GLN A 185 -14.07 -1.15 6.88
CA GLN A 185 -13.73 -2.52 6.48
C GLN A 185 -13.57 -2.66 4.98
N LEU A 186 -14.26 -1.90 4.14
CA LEU A 186 -14.18 -2.06 2.67
C LEU A 186 -12.86 -1.54 2.12
N LEU A 187 -12.47 -0.29 2.41
CA LEU A 187 -11.17 0.25 1.99
C LEU A 187 -10.05 -0.52 2.66
N ALA A 188 -10.14 -0.74 3.96
CA ALA A 188 -9.06 -1.39 4.67
C ALA A 188 -9.02 -2.90 4.40
N ALA A 189 -10.10 -3.59 3.99
CA ALA A 189 -10.01 -4.99 3.53
C ALA A 189 -9.61 -5.10 2.07
N ALA A 190 -10.09 -4.21 1.18
CA ALA A 190 -9.57 -4.09 -0.18
C ALA A 190 -8.07 -3.94 -0.12
N ILE A 191 -7.63 -2.96 0.68
CA ILE A 191 -6.22 -2.67 0.78
C ILE A 191 -5.48 -3.72 1.64
N ARG A 192 -6.01 -4.21 2.77
CA ARG A 192 -5.30 -5.25 3.56
C ARG A 192 -5.14 -6.56 2.78
N SER A 193 -6.15 -6.94 1.98
CA SER A 193 -6.01 -8.09 1.08
C SER A 193 -4.97 -7.83 -0.01
N THR A 194 -4.69 -6.56 -0.33
CA THR A 194 -3.57 -6.13 -1.21
C THR A 194 -2.26 -5.86 -0.45
N THR A 195 -2.25 -5.79 0.89
CA THR A 195 -1.05 -5.49 1.70
C THR A 195 -0.29 -6.72 2.18
N GLY A 196 -0.76 -7.92 1.89
CA GLY A 196 0.22 -9.01 1.69
C GLY A 196 1.10 -8.64 0.49
N ASP A 197 2.33 -9.17 0.40
CA ASP A 197 3.29 -8.86 -0.69
C ASP A 197 2.71 -9.04 -2.13
N ALA A 198 1.52 -9.62 -2.24
CA ALA A 198 0.84 -9.98 -3.46
C ALA A 198 0.19 -8.86 -4.28
N CYS A 199 0.07 -7.60 -3.84
CA CYS A 199 -0.42 -6.56 -4.76
C CYS A 199 0.44 -5.29 -4.70
N SER A 200 1.72 -5.45 -4.38
CA SER A 200 2.73 -4.38 -4.44
C SER A 200 2.92 -3.77 -5.83
N LEU A 201 2.46 -4.47 -6.87
CA LEU A 201 2.49 -4.03 -8.27
C LEU A 201 1.21 -3.28 -8.70
N LEU A 202 0.25 -3.05 -7.81
CA LEU A 202 -1.00 -2.39 -8.17
C LEU A 202 -0.74 -0.93 -8.54
N GLU A 203 -1.08 -0.56 -9.78
CA GLU A 203 -0.90 0.78 -10.36
C GLU A 203 -2.21 1.55 -10.38
N VAL A 204 -3.34 0.87 -10.56
CA VAL A 204 -4.66 1.48 -10.67
C VAL A 204 -5.64 0.82 -9.70
N LEU A 205 -6.25 1.64 -8.84
CA LEU A 205 -7.27 1.22 -7.90
C LEU A 205 -8.51 2.12 -8.01
N ALA A 206 -9.62 1.53 -8.45
CA ALA A 206 -10.90 2.20 -8.51
C ALA A 206 -11.83 1.81 -7.36
N LEU A 207 -12.24 2.80 -6.58
CA LEU A 207 -13.06 2.67 -5.38
C LEU A 207 -14.19 3.71 -5.33
N HIS A 208 -14.50 4.35 -6.46
CA HIS A 208 -15.55 5.36 -6.52
C HIS A 208 -16.96 4.78 -6.31
N ASN A 209 -17.89 5.62 -5.86
CA ASN A 209 -19.28 5.23 -5.57
C ASN A 209 -19.36 4.06 -4.56
N ASN A 210 -18.56 4.15 -3.50
CA ASN A 210 -18.66 3.31 -2.32
C ASN A 210 -19.05 4.20 -1.10
N GLN A 211 -18.97 3.68 0.13
CA GLN A 211 -19.28 4.44 1.35
C GLN A 211 -18.05 4.71 2.22
N LEU A 212 -16.87 4.83 1.63
CA LEU A 212 -15.65 5.04 2.40
C LEU A 212 -15.72 6.38 3.14
N ASP A 213 -15.59 6.37 4.46
CA ASP A 213 -15.67 7.55 5.30
C ASP A 213 -14.29 8.05 5.73
N ARG A 214 -13.27 7.21 5.62
CA ARG A 214 -11.88 7.53 5.95
C ARG A 214 -10.86 6.91 5.01
N VAL A 215 -9.67 7.50 4.98
CA VAL A 215 -8.48 6.96 4.29
C VAL A 215 -7.38 6.68 5.30
N ASP A 216 -7.18 5.40 5.64
CA ASP A 216 -6.15 4.97 6.60
C ASP A 216 -4.78 4.79 5.93
N ARG A 217 -3.77 5.51 6.45
CA ARG A 217 -2.37 5.41 6.01
C ARG A 217 -1.83 3.99 6.10
N ARG A 218 -2.18 3.21 7.12
CA ARG A 218 -1.61 1.86 7.31
C ARG A 218 -1.99 0.92 6.19
N SER A 219 -3.22 1.06 5.72
CA SER A 219 -3.72 0.30 4.59
C SER A 219 -2.88 0.64 3.34
N LEU A 220 -2.70 1.91 3.02
CA LEU A 220 -2.02 2.33 1.79
C LEU A 220 -0.51 2.02 1.72
N LEU A 221 0.15 1.69 2.82
CA LEU A 221 1.61 1.46 2.88
C LEU A 221 2.13 0.42 1.87
N ALA A 222 1.34 -0.60 1.55
CA ALA A 222 1.79 -1.67 0.65
C ALA A 222 1.60 -1.36 -0.85
N LEU A 223 0.83 -0.32 -1.18
CA LEU A 223 0.50 0.05 -2.55
C LEU A 223 1.54 1.00 -3.14
N SER A 224 2.82 0.63 -3.06
CA SER A 224 3.95 1.50 -3.39
C SER A 224 4.05 1.88 -4.87
N LYS A 225 3.42 1.09 -5.75
CA LYS A 225 3.36 1.34 -7.21
C LYS A 225 2.07 2.03 -7.66
N LEU A 226 1.19 2.42 -6.75
CA LEU A 226 -0.11 2.99 -7.12
C LEU A 226 0.05 4.39 -7.73
N GLN A 227 -0.40 4.51 -8.98
CA GLN A 227 -0.34 5.74 -9.76
C GLN A 227 -1.70 6.42 -9.88
N VAL A 228 -2.79 5.65 -9.93
CA VAL A 228 -4.15 6.15 -10.12
C VAL A 228 -5.06 5.62 -9.01
N LEU A 229 -5.68 6.55 -8.27
CA LEU A 229 -6.64 6.22 -7.23
C LEU A 229 -7.95 6.99 -7.42
N THR A 230 -9.06 6.28 -7.56
CA THR A 230 -10.38 6.92 -7.64
C THR A 230 -11.19 6.66 -6.37
N LEU A 231 -11.52 7.72 -5.65
CA LEU A 231 -12.30 7.72 -4.42
C LEU A 231 -13.54 8.62 -4.55
N ALA A 232 -13.94 8.99 -5.77
CA ALA A 232 -15.08 9.87 -6.03
C ALA A 232 -16.38 9.31 -5.43
N ASN A 233 -17.29 10.20 -5.03
CA ASN A 233 -18.61 9.84 -4.47
C ASN A 233 -18.52 8.82 -3.33
N ASN A 234 -17.63 9.06 -2.37
CA ASN A 234 -17.57 8.34 -1.11
C ASN A 234 -18.08 9.25 0.03
N SER A 235 -17.92 8.83 1.29
CA SER A 235 -18.34 9.56 2.49
C SER A 235 -17.19 10.23 3.23
N ILE A 236 -16.05 10.49 2.57
CA ILE A 236 -14.86 11.04 3.22
C ILE A 236 -15.13 12.48 3.64
N SER A 237 -15.06 12.74 4.95
CA SER A 237 -15.48 14.02 5.54
C SER A 237 -14.33 14.86 6.08
N ASP A 238 -13.24 14.25 6.53
CA ASP A 238 -12.06 14.96 7.01
C ASP A 238 -11.05 15.16 5.87
N ILE A 239 -10.80 16.42 5.52
CA ILE A 239 -9.81 16.80 4.52
C ILE A 239 -8.38 16.36 4.90
N LYS A 240 -8.10 16.18 6.20
CA LYS A 240 -6.78 15.73 6.69
C LYS A 240 -6.47 14.30 6.27
N ASP A 241 -7.46 13.49 5.92
CA ASP A 241 -7.26 12.12 5.42
C ASP A 241 -6.46 12.10 4.11
N VAL A 242 -6.43 13.20 3.36
CA VAL A 242 -5.55 13.39 2.19
C VAL A 242 -4.07 13.23 2.56
N ARG A 243 -3.68 13.55 3.81
CA ARG A 243 -2.30 13.36 4.28
C ARG A 243 -1.90 11.89 4.28
N SER A 244 -2.85 10.96 4.44
CA SER A 244 -2.59 9.53 4.34
C SER A 244 -2.11 9.12 2.94
N LEU A 245 -2.52 9.84 1.89
CA LEU A 245 -2.12 9.58 0.51
C LEU A 245 -0.65 9.93 0.24
N ARG A 246 0.01 10.72 1.11
CA ARG A 246 1.45 11.04 0.99
C ARG A 246 2.37 9.83 1.04
N VAL A 247 1.88 8.70 1.56
CA VAL A 247 2.61 7.43 1.56
C VAL A 247 2.76 6.83 0.16
N LEU A 248 1.89 7.21 -0.79
CA LEU A 248 1.89 6.72 -2.16
C LEU A 248 2.82 7.59 -3.00
N GLU A 249 4.10 7.22 -3.02
CA GLU A 249 5.16 8.02 -3.64
C GLU A 249 5.05 8.17 -5.16
N GLU A 250 4.40 7.21 -5.83
CA GLU A 250 4.16 7.15 -7.28
C GLU A 250 2.78 7.69 -7.69
N LEU A 251 1.98 8.20 -6.74
CA LEU A 251 0.61 8.64 -7.03
C LEU A 251 0.60 9.88 -7.94
N ALA A 252 0.13 9.69 -9.17
CA ALA A 252 0.07 10.71 -10.19
C ALA A 252 -1.35 11.27 -10.41
N SER A 253 -2.39 10.49 -10.13
CA SER A 253 -3.78 10.87 -10.37
C SER A 253 -4.68 10.47 -9.20
N VAL A 254 -5.46 11.43 -8.70
CA VAL A 254 -6.47 11.18 -7.66
C VAL A 254 -7.80 11.83 -8.03
N THR A 255 -8.89 11.10 -7.81
CA THR A 255 -10.25 11.65 -7.92
C THR A 255 -10.94 11.57 -6.56
N LEU A 256 -11.27 12.72 -5.99
CA LEU A 256 -11.92 12.89 -4.68
C LEU A 256 -13.29 13.57 -4.80
N ALA A 257 -13.65 14.09 -5.97
CA ALA A 257 -14.91 14.78 -6.20
C ALA A 257 -16.14 14.00 -5.68
N GLY A 258 -17.11 14.72 -5.11
CA GLY A 258 -18.34 14.14 -4.56
C GLY A 258 -18.21 13.58 -3.15
N ASN A 259 -17.08 13.78 -2.47
CA ASN A 259 -16.96 13.52 -1.04
C ASN A 259 -17.38 14.74 -0.19
N PRO A 260 -17.91 14.56 1.04
CA PRO A 260 -18.28 15.66 1.94
C PRO A 260 -17.14 16.65 2.25
N MET A 261 -15.88 16.22 2.21
CA MET A 261 -14.70 17.07 2.40
C MET A 261 -14.46 18.09 1.25
N CYS A 262 -15.13 17.94 0.11
CA CYS A 262 -14.89 18.76 -1.08
C CYS A 262 -15.55 20.16 -0.96
N ASP A 263 -14.91 21.05 -0.21
CA ASP A 263 -15.27 22.48 -0.11
C ASP A 263 -14.45 23.36 -1.09
N SER A 264 -14.72 24.67 -1.14
CA SER A 264 -13.96 25.58 -2.03
C SER A 264 -12.42 25.58 -1.84
N ARG A 265 -11.92 25.09 -0.70
CA ARG A 265 -10.48 25.08 -0.35
C ARG A 265 -9.83 23.71 -0.62
N TYR A 266 -10.62 22.66 -0.85
CA TYR A 266 -10.11 21.31 -1.03
C TYR A 266 -9.04 21.20 -2.12
N PRO A 267 -9.16 21.85 -3.30
CA PRO A 267 -8.17 21.66 -4.35
C PRO A 267 -6.79 22.13 -3.90
N ASN A 268 -6.67 23.35 -3.39
CA ASN A 268 -5.40 23.90 -2.93
C ASN A 268 -4.82 23.10 -1.75
N PHE A 269 -5.67 22.63 -0.83
CA PHE A 269 -5.20 21.78 0.26
C PHE A 269 -4.59 20.46 -0.26
N VAL A 270 -5.25 19.81 -1.21
CA VAL A 270 -4.77 18.56 -1.82
C VAL A 270 -3.44 18.80 -2.54
N LEU A 271 -3.35 19.86 -3.36
CA LEU A 271 -2.13 20.17 -4.12
C LEU A 271 -0.94 20.54 -3.24
N ALA A 272 -1.18 21.16 -2.09
CA ALA A 272 -0.14 21.48 -1.13
C ALA A 272 0.41 20.24 -0.41
N HIS A 273 -0.46 19.26 -0.12
CA HIS A 273 -0.07 18.05 0.60
C HIS A 273 0.42 16.93 -0.33
N LEU A 274 0.06 16.95 -1.62
CA LEU A 274 0.47 15.98 -2.65
C LEU A 274 1.26 16.68 -3.77
N PRO A 275 2.55 16.99 -3.55
CA PRO A 275 3.33 17.80 -4.49
C PRO A 275 3.69 17.09 -5.80
N ARG A 276 3.53 15.76 -5.87
CA ARG A 276 3.82 14.93 -7.07
C ARG A 276 2.59 14.70 -7.96
N LEU A 277 1.43 15.20 -7.56
CA LEU A 277 0.16 14.91 -8.23
C LEU A 277 0.09 15.61 -9.59
N ALA A 278 -0.11 14.85 -10.66
CA ALA A 278 -0.27 15.42 -12.01
C ALA A 278 -1.74 15.73 -12.34
N TYR A 279 -2.68 14.96 -11.77
CA TYR A 279 -4.12 15.10 -12.03
C TYR A 279 -4.93 15.08 -10.73
N LEU A 280 -5.78 16.09 -10.56
CA LEU A 280 -6.77 16.16 -9.49
C LEU A 280 -8.16 16.23 -10.11
N ASP A 281 -9.02 15.28 -9.76
CA ASP A 281 -10.40 15.19 -10.28
C ASP A 281 -10.44 15.27 -11.81
N GLN A 282 -9.54 14.51 -12.45
CA GLN A 282 -9.37 14.42 -13.91
C GLN A 282 -8.90 15.71 -14.58
N ARG A 283 -8.58 16.75 -13.80
CA ARG A 283 -8.00 17.99 -14.31
C ARG A 283 -6.50 17.95 -14.12
N ARG A 284 -5.77 18.21 -15.21
CA ARG A 284 -4.31 18.37 -15.15
C ARG A 284 -3.97 19.57 -14.27
N VAL A 285 -3.10 19.35 -13.32
CA VAL A 285 -2.60 20.39 -12.42
C VAL A 285 -1.34 21.00 -13.02
N THR A 286 -1.20 22.32 -12.92
CA THR A 286 0.00 23.03 -13.38
C THR A 286 1.00 23.18 -12.23
N PRO A 287 2.31 23.25 -12.52
CA PRO A 287 3.32 23.53 -11.50
C PRO A 287 3.05 24.85 -10.75
N ALA A 288 2.49 25.85 -11.43
CA ALA A 288 2.10 27.12 -10.81
C ALA A 288 1.00 26.93 -9.74
N ALA A 289 0.00 26.09 -10.00
CA ALA A 289 -1.04 25.78 -9.01
C ALA A 289 -0.47 25.05 -7.79
N HIS A 290 0.51 24.16 -7.98
CA HIS A 290 1.25 23.56 -6.85
C HIS A 290 2.02 24.61 -6.05
N ALA A 291 2.73 25.52 -6.71
CA ALA A 291 3.50 26.57 -6.03
C ALA A 291 2.60 27.50 -5.20
N GLU A 292 1.45 27.88 -5.76
CA GLU A 292 0.45 28.71 -5.06
C GLU A 292 -0.11 27.99 -3.82
N ALA A 293 -0.54 26.74 -4.00
CA ALA A 293 -1.03 25.91 -2.91
C ALA A 293 0.03 25.69 -1.83
N ALA A 294 1.27 25.39 -2.21
CA ALA A 294 2.38 25.19 -1.28
C ALA A 294 2.70 26.46 -0.48
N LEU A 295 2.61 27.64 -1.09
CA LEU A 295 2.78 28.91 -0.39
C LEU A 295 1.65 29.15 0.61
N GLN A 296 0.41 28.88 0.21
CA GLN A 296 -0.78 29.05 1.04
C GLN A 296 -0.75 28.16 2.30
N TYR A 297 -0.24 26.93 2.19
CA TYR A 297 -0.23 25.94 3.28
C TYR A 297 1.17 25.65 3.83
N LYS A 298 2.16 26.53 3.58
CA LYS A 298 3.58 26.31 3.91
C LYS A 298 3.82 25.87 5.35
N SER A 299 3.18 26.53 6.32
CA SER A 299 3.33 26.20 7.75
C SER A 299 2.75 24.82 8.09
N GLU A 300 1.61 24.45 7.51
CA GLU A 300 0.99 23.15 7.76
C GLU A 300 1.80 22.01 7.14
N VAL A 301 2.24 22.18 5.88
CA VAL A 301 3.04 21.18 5.16
C VAL A 301 4.36 20.93 5.88
N SER A 302 5.04 21.99 6.35
CA SER A 302 6.29 21.87 7.11
C SER A 302 6.13 21.05 8.41
N VAL A 303 5.01 21.21 9.11
CA VAL A 303 4.72 20.42 10.32
C VAL A 303 4.50 18.95 9.96
N VAL A 304 3.77 18.67 8.88
CA VAL A 304 3.53 17.30 8.42
C VAL A 304 4.85 16.63 7.99
N GLU A 305 5.68 17.32 7.22
CA GLU A 305 7.00 16.84 6.79
C GLU A 305 7.93 16.55 7.97
N ALA A 306 7.99 17.44 8.96
CA ALA A 306 8.80 17.22 10.16
C ALA A 306 8.29 16.01 10.98
N GLN A 307 6.98 15.80 11.04
CA GLN A 307 6.39 14.63 11.70
C GLN A 307 6.70 13.34 10.95
N GLU A 308 6.62 13.35 9.62
CA GLU A 308 6.96 12.21 8.76
C GLU A 308 8.43 11.85 8.88
N GLU A 309 9.35 12.82 8.82
CA GLU A 309 10.79 12.58 8.94
C GLU A 309 11.13 12.03 10.33
N LYS A 310 10.56 12.60 11.39
CA LYS A 310 10.69 12.06 12.75
C LYS A 310 10.14 10.64 12.85
N GLY A 311 9.08 10.31 12.12
CA GLY A 311 8.55 8.96 12.01
C GLY A 311 9.53 8.00 11.34
N LYS A 312 10.10 8.40 10.19
CA LYS A 312 11.10 7.62 9.44
C LYS A 312 12.36 7.37 10.25
N VAL A 313 12.87 8.37 10.97
CA VAL A 313 14.05 8.23 11.85
C VAL A 313 13.77 7.21 12.95
N LYS A 314 12.64 7.31 13.65
CA LYS A 314 12.25 6.34 14.68
C LYS A 314 12.11 4.92 14.14
N GLU A 315 11.57 4.76 12.94
CA GLU A 315 11.42 3.45 12.31
C GLU A 315 12.79 2.86 11.94
N ARG A 316 13.72 3.67 11.41
CA ARG A 316 15.11 3.25 11.14
C ARG A 316 15.84 2.85 12.42
N GLU A 317 15.76 3.67 13.47
CA GLU A 317 16.33 3.35 14.79
C GLU A 317 15.75 2.06 15.36
N ALA A 318 14.43 1.85 15.24
CA ALA A 318 13.79 0.62 15.70
C ALA A 318 14.19 -0.60 14.86
N ALA A 319 14.34 -0.46 13.54
CA ALA A 319 14.80 -1.53 12.65
C ALA A 319 16.26 -1.91 12.93
N GLU A 320 17.13 -0.93 13.14
CA GLU A 320 18.53 -1.13 13.51
C GLU A 320 18.64 -1.78 14.90
N ALA A 321 17.86 -1.32 15.87
CA ALA A 321 17.79 -1.94 17.20
C ALA A 321 17.30 -3.40 17.13
N ARG A 322 16.29 -3.69 16.29
CA ARG A 322 15.82 -5.08 16.07
C ARG A 322 16.90 -5.95 15.43
N LYS A 323 17.60 -5.45 14.41
CA LYS A 323 18.70 -6.17 13.76
C LYS A 323 19.82 -6.45 14.74
N SER A 324 20.23 -5.44 15.51
CA SER A 324 21.22 -5.56 16.58
C SER A 324 20.79 -6.61 17.62
N GLN A 325 19.53 -6.56 18.09
CA GLN A 325 19.00 -7.52 19.06
C GLN A 325 19.01 -8.97 18.51
N GLU A 326 18.68 -9.15 17.23
CA GLU A 326 18.73 -10.46 16.58
C GLU A 326 20.17 -10.97 16.44
N GLU A 327 21.13 -10.11 16.09
CA GLU A 327 22.55 -10.47 16.06
C GLU A 327 23.05 -10.88 17.45
N HIS A 328 22.66 -10.16 18.51
CA HIS A 328 22.94 -10.56 19.89
C HIS A 328 22.34 -11.91 20.27
N ARG A 329 21.09 -12.16 19.85
CA ARG A 329 20.42 -13.45 20.07
C ARG A 329 21.17 -14.59 19.38
N ARG A 330 21.61 -14.39 18.13
CA ARG A 330 22.41 -15.35 17.37
C ARG A 330 23.79 -15.60 17.99
N ALA A 331 24.46 -14.54 18.43
CA ALA A 331 25.78 -14.66 19.05
C ALA A 331 25.74 -15.32 20.44
N GLY A 332 24.55 -15.46 21.06
CA GLY A 332 24.40 -15.98 22.42
C GLY A 332 24.93 -15.03 23.51
N VAL A 333 25.22 -13.78 23.15
CA VAL A 333 25.83 -12.78 24.04
C VAL A 333 25.14 -11.42 23.90
N LEU A 334 24.82 -10.80 25.03
CA LEU A 334 24.12 -9.52 25.09
C LEU A 334 25.12 -8.35 25.16
N ALA A 335 24.96 -7.37 24.26
CA ALA A 335 25.58 -6.06 24.37
C ALA A 335 27.14 -6.06 24.47
N LEU A 336 27.79 -6.94 23.70
CA LEU A 336 29.25 -7.03 23.59
C LEU A 336 29.83 -6.29 22.36
N ASN A 337 28.99 -5.85 21.42
CA ASN A 337 29.42 -5.25 20.16
C ASN A 337 29.37 -3.71 20.13
N ASP A 338 28.80 -3.08 21.15
CA ASP A 338 28.51 -1.63 21.19
C ASP A 338 29.32 -0.88 22.27
N GLY A 339 30.18 -1.58 23.02
CA GLY A 339 30.94 -1.02 24.14
C GLY A 339 30.07 -0.60 25.34
N SER A 340 28.77 -0.91 25.33
CA SER A 340 27.87 -0.57 26.43
C SER A 340 28.18 -1.38 27.69
N LEU A 341 28.75 -2.58 27.56
CA LEU A 341 29.23 -3.36 28.70
C LEU A 341 30.26 -2.61 29.52
N PHE A 342 31.24 -1.97 28.86
CA PHE A 342 32.26 -1.16 29.54
C PHE A 342 31.62 -0.03 30.33
N THR A 343 30.70 0.71 29.69
CA THR A 343 29.97 1.81 30.34
C THR A 343 29.10 1.32 31.49
N ARG A 344 28.48 0.14 31.37
CA ARG A 344 27.63 -0.47 32.40
C ARG A 344 28.46 -0.96 33.59
N MET A 345 29.67 -1.47 33.35
CA MET A 345 30.59 -1.96 34.38
C MET A 345 30.97 -0.86 35.39
N PHE A 346 31.16 0.36 34.90
CA PHE A 346 31.54 1.52 35.72
C PHE A 346 30.37 2.45 36.07
N ARG A 347 29.13 2.10 35.69
CA ARG A 347 27.97 2.94 35.96
C ARG A 347 27.70 2.97 37.47
N GLY A 348 27.82 4.15 38.07
CA GLY A 348 27.60 4.35 39.51
C GLY A 348 28.82 4.03 40.38
N ASP A 349 29.96 3.72 39.77
CA ASP A 349 31.23 3.55 40.47
C ASP A 349 31.79 4.92 40.86
N LYS A 350 31.79 5.20 42.17
CA LYS A 350 32.25 6.48 42.73
C LYS A 350 33.77 6.62 42.64
N ASP A 351 34.50 5.52 42.77
CA ASP A 351 35.96 5.51 42.77
C ASP A 351 36.48 5.77 41.35
N MET A 352 35.80 5.21 40.34
CA MET A 352 36.07 5.51 38.94
C MET A 352 35.88 7.00 38.61
N GLY A 353 34.85 7.63 39.19
CA GLY A 353 34.62 9.07 39.05
C GLY A 353 35.75 9.93 39.61
N VAL A 354 36.35 9.53 40.73
CA VAL A 354 37.52 10.18 41.32
C VAL A 354 38.76 9.94 40.46
N LEU A 355 38.93 8.73 39.94
CA LEU A 355 40.06 8.34 39.10
C LEU A 355 40.13 9.16 37.81
N LEU A 356 38.98 9.46 37.19
CA LEU A 356 38.89 10.30 35.98
C LEU A 356 39.28 11.77 36.23
N GLN A 357 39.30 12.25 37.47
CA GLN A 357 39.73 13.63 37.78
C GLN A 357 41.25 13.80 37.78
N LEU A 358 42.02 12.70 37.76
CA LEU A 358 43.48 12.73 37.75
C LEU A 358 44.01 13.15 36.37
N GLN A 359 45.00 14.05 36.35
CA GLN A 359 45.66 14.46 35.10
C GLN A 359 46.35 13.27 34.42
N GLY A 360 46.20 13.18 33.09
CA GLY A 360 46.84 12.13 32.27
C GLY A 360 46.15 10.76 32.28
N ILE A 361 45.08 10.57 33.05
CA ILE A 361 44.35 9.29 33.12
C ILE A 361 43.46 9.04 31.91
N HIS A 362 42.95 10.10 31.27
CA HIS A 362 41.99 10.02 30.16
C HIS A 362 42.56 9.24 28.94
N PRO A 363 43.81 9.49 28.49
CA PRO A 363 44.43 8.67 27.43
C PRO A 363 44.56 7.19 27.81
N VAL A 364 44.95 6.89 29.05
CA VAL A 364 45.11 5.52 29.55
C VAL A 364 43.76 4.80 29.57
N MET A 365 42.72 5.47 30.08
CA MET A 365 41.39 4.89 30.16
C MET A 365 40.75 4.70 28.79
N THR A 366 41.02 5.61 27.85
CA THR A 366 40.59 5.47 26.44
C THR A 366 41.24 4.22 25.82
N LYS A 367 42.55 4.03 25.99
CA LYS A 367 43.25 2.84 25.50
C LYS A 367 42.73 1.55 26.12
N TYR A 368 42.46 1.54 27.42
CA TYR A 368 41.88 0.38 28.10
C TYR A 368 40.48 0.05 27.58
N ARG A 369 39.63 1.07 27.38
CA ARG A 369 38.30 0.91 26.78
C ARG A 369 38.38 0.27 25.39
N ASP A 370 39.29 0.74 24.55
CA ASP A 370 39.42 0.23 23.18
C ASP A 370 39.89 -1.24 23.18
N GLN A 371 40.83 -1.59 24.07
CA GLN A 371 41.27 -2.98 24.25
C GLN A 371 40.16 -3.88 24.79
N PHE A 372 39.41 -3.43 25.78
CA PHE A 372 38.27 -4.15 26.34
C PHE A 372 37.21 -4.42 25.27
N ASN A 373 36.81 -3.38 24.54
CA ASN A 373 35.85 -3.49 23.45
C ASN A 373 36.34 -4.43 22.34
N ALA A 374 37.64 -4.43 22.02
CA ALA A 374 38.21 -5.36 21.06
C ALA A 374 38.10 -6.84 21.52
N VAL A 375 38.25 -7.12 22.82
CA VAL A 375 38.04 -8.46 23.38
C VAL A 375 36.56 -8.85 23.33
N CYS A 376 35.65 -7.95 23.72
CA CYS A 376 34.21 -8.18 23.63
C CYS A 376 33.76 -8.50 22.20
N MET A 377 34.29 -7.76 21.20
CA MET A 377 34.05 -8.03 19.78
C MET A 377 34.54 -9.41 19.34
N LYS A 378 35.68 -9.88 19.85
CA LYS A 378 36.17 -11.25 19.53
C LYS A 378 35.21 -12.32 20.03
N VAL A 379 34.70 -12.18 21.27
CA VAL A 379 33.74 -13.13 21.84
C VAL A 379 32.42 -13.09 21.06
N PHE A 380 31.95 -11.90 20.71
CA PHE A 380 30.75 -11.72 19.89
C PHE A 380 30.89 -12.41 18.52
N ASN A 381 31.99 -12.19 17.82
CA ASN A 381 32.24 -12.80 16.50
C ASN A 381 32.39 -14.33 16.59
N ALA A 382 33.02 -14.84 17.65
CA ALA A 382 33.11 -16.28 17.88
C ALA A 382 31.73 -16.92 18.10
N GLY A 383 30.85 -16.25 18.85
CA GLY A 383 29.46 -16.67 19.04
C GLY A 383 28.68 -16.74 17.72
N LEU A 384 28.81 -15.72 16.87
CA LEU A 384 28.19 -15.71 15.55
C LEU A 384 28.69 -16.85 14.65
N ALA A 385 30.00 -17.09 14.62
CA ALA A 385 30.59 -18.17 13.82
C ALA A 385 30.11 -19.57 14.28
N HIS A 386 30.02 -19.78 15.59
CA HIS A 386 29.52 -21.03 16.16
C HIS A 386 28.03 -21.24 15.82
N GLU A 387 27.21 -20.18 15.86
CA GLU A 387 25.81 -20.26 15.46
C GLU A 387 25.65 -20.61 13.97
N GLU A 388 26.47 -20.02 13.10
CA GLU A 388 26.47 -20.33 11.66
C GLU A 388 26.84 -21.79 11.40
N GLN A 389 27.87 -22.30 12.11
CA GLN A 389 28.21 -23.71 12.05
C GLN A 389 27.04 -24.61 12.49
N ARG A 390 26.39 -24.28 13.62
CA ARG A 390 25.22 -25.02 14.12
C ARG A 390 24.07 -25.02 13.11
N GLN A 391 23.82 -23.89 12.44
CA GLN A 391 22.78 -23.80 11.41
C GLN A 391 23.07 -24.69 10.21
N SER A 392 24.34 -24.75 9.77
CA SER A 392 24.79 -25.66 8.71
C SER A 392 24.59 -27.14 9.10
N GLU A 393 24.97 -27.52 10.32
CA GLU A 393 24.79 -28.88 10.83
C GLU A 393 23.30 -29.26 10.93
N LEU A 394 22.45 -28.35 11.39
CA LEU A 394 20.99 -28.57 11.46
C LEU A 394 20.35 -28.70 10.07
N ALA A 395 20.81 -27.92 9.09
CA ALA A 395 20.34 -28.04 7.71
C ALA A 395 20.67 -29.41 7.12
N LEU A 396 21.91 -29.87 7.30
CA LEU A 396 22.33 -31.21 6.87
C LEU A 396 21.52 -32.32 7.56
N LEU A 397 21.25 -32.18 8.86
CA LEU A 397 20.40 -33.13 9.59
C LEU A 397 18.97 -33.14 9.04
N HIS A 398 18.41 -31.97 8.74
CA HIS A 398 17.07 -31.84 8.20
C HIS A 398 16.94 -32.50 6.82
N ASP A 399 17.91 -32.27 5.93
CA ASP A 399 17.97 -32.90 4.61
C ASP A 399 18.09 -34.43 4.73
N ALA A 400 18.93 -34.92 5.63
CA ALA A 400 19.06 -36.35 5.91
C ALA A 400 17.75 -36.98 6.40
N LEU A 401 17.02 -36.30 7.28
CA LEU A 401 15.71 -36.75 7.76
C LEU A 401 14.65 -36.77 6.64
N HIS A 402 14.66 -35.76 5.76
CA HIS A 402 13.76 -35.71 4.62
C HIS A 402 14.02 -36.85 3.62
N LEU A 403 15.29 -37.15 3.35
CA LEU A 403 15.67 -38.29 2.51
C LEU A 403 15.23 -39.61 3.14
N ALA A 404 15.55 -39.83 4.42
CA ALA A 404 15.16 -41.05 5.13
C ALA A 404 13.64 -41.26 5.14
N LYS A 405 12.86 -40.18 5.31
CA LYS A 405 11.40 -40.23 5.24
C LYS A 405 10.89 -40.59 3.85
N ARG A 406 11.47 -39.99 2.80
CA ARG A 406 11.11 -40.30 1.41
C ARG A 406 11.42 -41.76 1.07
N ASP A 407 12.55 -42.26 1.54
CA ASP A 407 12.96 -43.64 1.32
C ASP A 407 12.02 -44.61 2.06
N ALA A 408 11.67 -44.34 3.31
CA ALA A 408 10.66 -45.10 4.06
C ALA A 408 9.28 -45.09 3.37
N ASP A 409 8.83 -43.94 2.90
CA ASP A 409 7.55 -43.78 2.19
C ASP A 409 7.52 -44.49 0.82
N SER A 410 8.69 -44.68 0.19
CA SER A 410 8.81 -45.47 -1.04
C SER A 410 8.80 -46.97 -0.76
N TYR A 411 9.44 -47.40 0.32
CA TYR A 411 9.44 -48.80 0.78
C TYR A 411 8.05 -49.26 1.26
N ALA A 412 7.24 -48.36 1.82
CA ALA A 412 5.86 -48.68 2.23
C ALA A 412 4.86 -48.75 1.05
N ARG A 413 5.25 -48.28 -0.14
CA ARG A 413 4.39 -48.22 -1.34
C ARG A 413 4.74 -49.26 -2.41
N GLY A 414 5.93 -49.86 -2.33
CA GLY A 414 6.34 -51.02 -3.13
C GLY A 414 6.04 -52.31 -2.39
#